data_AF-A0A2K5QEK3-F1
#
_entry.id   AF-A0A2K5QEK3-F1
#
_cell.length_a   1.000
_cell.length_b   1.000
_cell.length_c   1.000
_cell.angle_alpha   90.00
_cell.angle_beta   90.00
_cell.angle_gamma   90.00
#
_symmetry.space_group_name_H-M   'P 1'
#
loop_
_entity.id
_entity.type
_entity.pdbx_description
1 polymer ?
#
loop_
_entity_poly.entity_id
_entity_poly.type
_entity_poly.pdbx_seq_one_letter_code
_entity_poly.pdbx_strand_id
1 'polypeptide(L)'
;CAPLTFLVLVETAYLPALASQSAGAAEYVPEKVKKAEKKLEENPYDLDAWSILIREAQNQPIDKARKTYERLVAQFPSSGRFWKLYIEAEIKAKNYDKVEKLFQRCLMKVLHIDLWKCYLSYVRETKGKLPSYKEKMAQAYDFALDKIGMEIMSYQIWVDYINFLKGV
;
A
#
# COMPACT_ATOMS: atom_id res chain seq x y z
N CYS A 1 -22.62 -53.47 -16.84
CA CYS A 1 -21.92 -52.89 -15.68
C CYS A 1 -22.49 -51.53 -15.34
N ALA A 2 -23.48 -51.53 -14.42
CA ALA A 2 -23.81 -50.49 -13.43
C ALA A 2 -25.21 -50.83 -12.90
N PRO A 3 -25.40 -51.05 -11.59
CA PRO A 3 -26.72 -50.98 -10.99
C PRO A 3 -26.85 -49.78 -10.05
N LEU A 4 -27.99 -49.12 -10.18
CA LEU A 4 -28.59 -48.25 -9.18
C LEU A 4 -29.07 -49.06 -7.97
N THR A 5 -29.37 -48.33 -6.89
CA THR A 5 -30.17 -48.68 -5.70
C THR A 5 -29.51 -49.46 -4.56
N PHE A 6 -28.98 -48.73 -3.56
CA PHE A 6 -29.22 -49.09 -2.16
C PHE A 6 -29.13 -47.85 -1.23
N LEU A 7 -30.27 -47.54 -0.61
CA LEU A 7 -30.48 -46.81 0.66
C LEU A 7 -30.36 -45.28 0.73
N VAL A 8 -31.56 -44.69 0.68
CA VAL A 8 -31.99 -43.44 1.29
C VAL A 8 -32.52 -43.76 2.71
N LEU A 9 -32.08 -43.00 3.72
CA LEU A 9 -32.68 -42.79 5.08
C LEU A 9 -32.70 -44.03 6.01
N VAL A 10 -32.21 -44.04 7.26
CA VAL A 10 -32.50 -43.20 8.44
C VAL A 10 -31.39 -43.56 9.46
N GLU A 11 -30.62 -42.62 10.04
CA GLU A 11 -30.77 -42.17 11.44
C GLU A 11 -29.84 -40.95 11.60
N THR A 12 -30.32 -39.70 11.68
CA THR A 12 -30.87 -39.05 12.89
C THR A 12 -30.13 -39.35 14.18
N ALA A 13 -28.99 -38.68 14.41
CA ALA A 13 -28.65 -38.06 15.70
C ALA A 13 -27.23 -37.45 15.65
N TYR A 14 -27.09 -36.27 15.06
CA TYR A 14 -26.08 -35.31 15.52
C TYR A 14 -26.54 -33.88 15.22
N LEU A 15 -27.50 -33.42 16.02
CA LEU A 15 -27.77 -32.02 16.31
C LEU A 15 -26.55 -31.41 17.05
N PRO A 16 -26.47 -30.08 17.24
CA PRO A 16 -26.93 -28.96 16.42
C PRO A 16 -25.83 -27.89 16.21
N ALA A 17 -26.14 -26.92 15.35
CA ALA A 17 -25.73 -25.51 15.38
C ALA A 17 -24.52 -25.11 16.24
N LEU A 18 -23.38 -24.85 15.58
CA LEU A 18 -22.46 -23.80 16.02
C LEU A 18 -22.57 -22.62 15.06
N ALA A 19 -23.66 -21.89 15.22
CA ALA A 19 -23.61 -20.44 15.09
C ALA A 19 -22.69 -19.93 16.22
N SER A 20 -21.38 -19.90 15.99
CA SER A 20 -20.50 -19.07 16.80
C SER A 20 -20.61 -17.64 16.28
N GLN A 21 -21.55 -16.92 16.86
CA GLN A 21 -21.43 -15.47 16.98
C GLN A 21 -20.07 -15.18 17.65
N SER A 22 -19.10 -14.67 16.90
CA SER A 22 -18.37 -13.51 17.39
C SER A 22 -19.12 -12.31 16.81
N ALA A 23 -20.17 -11.87 17.51
CA ALA A 23 -20.06 -10.71 18.36
C ALA A 23 -19.32 -9.61 17.59
N GLY A 24 -20.06 -8.61 17.10
CA GLY A 24 -19.46 -7.40 16.58
C GLY A 24 -18.42 -6.94 17.58
N ALA A 25 -17.15 -7.20 17.27
CA ALA A 25 -16.05 -6.67 18.04
C ALA A 25 -16.21 -5.18 17.83
N ALA A 26 -16.80 -4.50 18.81
CA ALA A 26 -16.79 -3.06 18.88
C ALA A 26 -15.35 -2.69 18.62
N GLU A 27 -15.13 -2.15 17.42
CA GLU A 27 -13.82 -1.93 16.88
C GLU A 27 -13.08 -1.12 17.93
N TYR A 28 -12.07 -1.71 18.59
CA TYR A 28 -11.34 -0.99 19.62
C TYR A 28 -10.61 0.12 18.90
N VAL A 29 -11.23 1.30 18.91
CA VAL A 29 -10.67 2.54 18.41
C VAL A 29 -10.01 3.17 19.63
N PRO A 30 -8.66 3.20 19.70
CA PRO A 30 -7.96 3.80 20.83
C PRO A 30 -8.48 5.20 21.10
N GLU A 31 -8.64 5.59 22.37
CA GLU A 31 -9.13 6.93 22.71
C GLU A 31 -8.31 8.05 22.07
N LYS A 32 -7.02 7.79 21.84
CA LYS A 32 -6.10 8.69 21.14
C LYS A 32 -6.56 8.98 19.70
N VAL A 33 -7.12 7.99 19.01
CA VAL A 33 -7.67 8.15 17.66
C VAL A 33 -8.93 9.00 17.70
N LYS A 34 -9.86 8.72 18.63
CA LYS A 34 -11.08 9.53 18.78
C LYS A 34 -10.76 11.00 19.08
N LYS A 35 -9.78 11.23 19.96
CA LYS A 35 -9.31 12.59 20.28
C LYS A 35 -8.64 13.26 19.09
N ALA A 36 -7.84 12.52 18.30
CA ALA A 36 -7.21 13.03 17.09
C ALA A 36 -8.25 13.37 16.01
N GLU A 37 -9.26 12.52 15.78
CA GLU A 37 -10.36 12.80 14.84
C GLU A 37 -11.12 14.06 15.24
N LYS A 38 -11.45 14.23 16.54
CA LYS A 38 -12.08 15.46 17.02
C LYS A 38 -11.22 16.71 16.77
N LYS A 39 -9.91 16.61 16.97
CA LYS A 39 -8.99 17.70 16.62
C LYS A 39 -8.98 18.01 15.12
N LEU A 40 -9.13 16.99 14.27
CA LEU A 40 -9.21 17.18 12.82
C LEU A 40 -10.56 17.76 12.37
N GLU A 41 -11.63 17.55 13.12
CA GLU A 41 -12.90 18.26 12.91
C GLU A 41 -12.77 19.76 13.19
N GLU A 42 -12.01 20.13 14.23
CA GLU A 42 -11.72 21.53 14.56
C GLU A 42 -10.68 22.15 13.60
N ASN A 43 -9.62 21.40 13.28
CA ASN A 43 -8.55 21.82 12.37
C ASN A 43 -8.07 20.66 11.47
N PRO A 44 -8.55 20.60 10.22
CA PRO A 44 -8.19 19.52 9.28
C PRO A 44 -6.71 19.44 8.91
N TYR A 45 -5.92 20.49 9.18
CA TYR A 45 -4.50 20.58 8.85
C TYR A 45 -3.57 20.37 10.06
N ASP A 46 -4.09 19.94 11.21
CA ASP A 46 -3.29 19.63 12.40
C ASP A 46 -2.38 18.42 12.16
N LEU A 47 -1.09 18.68 11.93
CA LEU A 47 -0.07 17.65 11.68
C LEU A 47 0.14 16.73 12.88
N ASP A 48 -0.04 17.22 14.11
CA ASP A 48 0.12 16.39 15.31
C ASP A 48 -1.02 15.37 15.40
N ALA A 49 -2.25 15.80 15.11
CA ALA A 49 -3.39 14.89 15.06
C ALA A 49 -3.23 13.85 13.95
N TRP A 50 -2.82 14.25 12.75
CA TRP A 50 -2.51 13.31 11.66
C TRP A 50 -1.38 12.35 12.01
N SER A 51 -0.35 12.78 12.73
CA SER A 51 0.75 11.90 13.16
C SER A 51 0.27 10.74 14.04
N ILE A 52 -0.70 11.00 14.93
CA ILE A 52 -1.32 9.98 15.79
C ILE A 52 -2.09 8.98 14.94
N LEU A 53 -2.88 9.46 13.98
CA LEU A 53 -3.64 8.59 13.06
C LEU A 53 -2.74 7.72 12.18
N ILE A 54 -1.63 8.29 11.67
CA ILE A 54 -0.66 7.55 10.87
C ILE A 54 0.00 6.45 11.71
N ARG A 55 0.43 6.77 12.94
CA ARG A 55 1.05 5.79 13.84
C ARG A 55 0.10 4.64 14.16
N GLU A 56 -1.18 4.94 14.37
CA GLU A 56 -2.18 3.91 14.56
C GLU A 56 -2.41 3.08 13.28
N ALA A 57 -2.52 3.74 12.13
CA ALA A 57 -2.71 3.08 10.84
C ALA A 57 -1.57 2.10 10.51
N GLN A 58 -0.35 2.36 10.97
CA GLN A 58 0.79 1.44 10.82
C GLN A 58 0.68 0.18 11.69
N ASN A 59 -0.07 0.23 12.80
CA ASN A 59 -0.28 -0.90 13.70
C ASN A 59 -1.52 -1.73 13.33
N GLN A 60 -2.30 -1.26 12.35
CA GLN A 60 -3.54 -1.89 11.91
C GLN A 60 -3.35 -2.63 10.58
N PRO A 61 -4.18 -3.64 10.28
CA PRO A 61 -4.17 -4.27 8.97
C PRO A 61 -4.48 -3.24 7.87
N ILE A 62 -3.88 -3.45 6.69
CA ILE A 62 -3.96 -2.50 5.57
C ILE A 62 -5.40 -2.16 5.18
N ASP A 63 -6.34 -3.10 5.32
CA ASP A 63 -7.73 -2.88 4.92
C ASP A 63 -8.45 -1.82 5.73
N LYS A 64 -8.09 -1.70 7.01
CA LYS A 64 -8.58 -0.64 7.88
C LYS A 64 -7.79 0.65 7.70
N ALA A 65 -6.46 0.52 7.69
CA ALA A 65 -5.53 1.65 7.53
C ALA A 65 -5.74 2.43 6.22
N ARG A 66 -6.21 1.75 5.16
CA ARG A 66 -6.49 2.34 3.83
C ARG A 66 -7.42 3.54 3.90
N LYS A 67 -8.47 3.50 4.73
CA LYS A 67 -9.42 4.62 4.88
C LYS A 67 -8.70 5.86 5.44
N THR A 68 -7.83 5.66 6.42
CA THR A 68 -7.03 6.72 7.03
C THR A 68 -6.02 7.30 6.04
N TYR A 69 -5.31 6.43 5.29
CA TYR A 69 -4.34 6.88 4.29
C TYR A 69 -4.99 7.62 3.12
N GLU A 70 -6.13 7.14 2.59
CA GLU A 70 -6.84 7.84 1.51
C GLU A 70 -7.32 9.24 1.95
N ARG A 71 -7.82 9.38 3.19
CA ARG A 71 -8.14 10.71 3.75
C ARG A 71 -6.88 11.59 3.87
N LEU A 72 -5.77 11.03 4.34
CA LEU A 72 -4.50 11.75 4.50
C LEU A 72 -3.97 12.28 3.16
N VAL A 73 -3.92 11.45 2.12
CA VAL A 73 -3.41 11.85 0.80
C VAL A 73 -4.38 12.74 0.04
N ALA A 74 -5.69 12.65 0.31
CA ALA A 74 -6.68 13.60 -0.20
C ALA A 74 -6.53 14.98 0.44
N GLN A 75 -6.23 15.03 1.75
CA GLN A 75 -5.99 16.29 2.47
C GLN A 75 -4.65 16.93 2.07
N PHE A 76 -3.61 16.12 1.88
CA PHE A 76 -2.26 16.57 1.54
C PHE A 76 -1.74 15.97 0.23
N PRO A 77 -2.33 16.34 -0.92
CA PRO A 77 -1.99 15.74 -2.21
C PRO A 77 -0.57 16.08 -2.68
N SER A 78 0.02 17.18 -2.21
CA SER A 78 1.39 17.62 -2.56
C SER A 78 2.48 16.99 -1.70
N SER A 79 2.13 16.34 -0.58
CA SER A 79 3.12 15.80 0.36
C SER A 79 3.62 14.43 -0.07
N GLY A 80 4.77 14.40 -0.75
CA GLY A 80 5.39 13.14 -1.19
C GLY A 80 5.68 12.17 -0.05
N ARG A 81 5.95 12.68 1.16
CA ARG A 81 6.17 11.87 2.37
C ARG A 81 4.94 11.03 2.75
N PHE A 82 3.74 11.61 2.68
CA PHE A 82 2.51 10.88 3.04
C PHE A 82 2.13 9.86 1.96
N TRP A 83 2.33 10.19 0.69
CA TRP A 83 2.18 9.23 -0.40
C TRP A 83 3.11 8.03 -0.25
N LYS A 84 4.39 8.27 0.08
CA LYS A 84 5.38 7.21 0.31
C LYS A 84 4.93 6.27 1.44
N LEU A 85 4.49 6.82 2.57
CA LEU A 85 4.00 6.03 3.71
C LEU A 85 2.84 5.11 3.31
N TYR A 86 1.89 5.60 2.52
CA TYR A 86 0.77 4.80 2.06
C TYR A 86 1.22 3.70 1.09
N ILE A 87 2.07 4.03 0.13
CA ILE A 87 2.61 3.08 -0.84
C ILE A 87 3.41 1.97 -0.13
N GLU A 88 4.28 2.32 0.82
CA GLU A 88 5.05 1.34 1.59
C GLU A 88 4.15 0.39 2.39
N ALA A 89 3.02 0.89 2.92
CA ALA A 89 2.06 0.05 3.61
C ALA A 89 1.36 -0.96 2.67
N GLU A 90 0.99 -0.55 1.45
CA GLU A 90 0.40 -1.47 0.45
C GLU A 90 1.45 -2.44 -0.13
N ILE A 91 2.71 -2.03 -0.28
CA ILE A 91 3.82 -2.92 -0.67
C ILE A 91 4.05 -3.99 0.41
N LYS A 92 4.06 -3.63 1.69
CA LYS A 92 4.17 -4.59 2.81
C LYS A 92 3.03 -5.62 2.80
N ALA A 93 1.84 -5.19 2.39
CA ALA A 93 0.69 -6.07 2.21
C ALA A 93 0.70 -6.85 0.87
N LYS A 94 1.70 -6.65 0.01
CA LYS A 94 1.86 -7.27 -1.32
C LYS A 94 0.70 -6.97 -2.30
N ASN A 95 -0.01 -5.86 -2.11
CA ASN A 95 -1.11 -5.43 -2.97
C ASN A 95 -0.60 -4.63 -4.17
N TYR A 96 0.18 -5.27 -5.05
CA TYR A 96 0.90 -4.58 -6.13
C TYR A 96 -0.02 -3.86 -7.14
N ASP A 97 -1.23 -4.35 -7.37
CA ASP A 97 -2.21 -3.71 -8.27
C ASP A 97 -2.65 -2.33 -7.76
N LYS A 98 -2.77 -2.18 -6.43
CA LYS A 98 -3.14 -0.90 -5.80
C LYS A 98 -1.95 0.04 -5.78
N VAL A 99 -0.76 -0.48 -5.50
CA VAL A 99 0.49 0.29 -5.52
C VAL A 99 0.71 0.95 -6.88
N GLU A 100 0.46 0.24 -7.98
CA GLU A 100 0.60 0.80 -9.33
C GLU A 100 -0.36 1.97 -9.57
N LYS A 101 -1.63 1.83 -9.16
CA LYS A 101 -2.61 2.93 -9.23
C LYS A 101 -2.22 4.13 -8.36
N LEU A 102 -1.59 3.91 -7.21
CA LEU A 102 -1.11 4.99 -6.35
C LEU A 102 0.04 5.75 -7.01
N PHE A 103 1.02 5.05 -7.59
CA PHE A 103 2.08 5.68 -8.37
C PHE A 103 1.51 6.50 -9.53
N GLN A 104 0.56 5.97 -10.30
CA GLN A 104 -0.07 6.72 -11.39
C GLN A 104 -0.75 8.02 -10.91
N ARG A 105 -1.36 8.02 -9.71
CA ARG A 105 -2.01 9.20 -9.12
C ARG A 105 -1.02 10.27 -8.63
N CYS A 106 0.07 9.86 -7.98
CA CYS A 106 0.97 10.78 -7.28
C CYS A 106 2.23 11.15 -8.05
N LEU A 107 2.80 10.24 -8.86
CA LEU A 107 4.14 10.39 -9.43
C LEU A 107 4.23 11.56 -10.43
N MET A 108 3.15 11.82 -11.18
CA MET A 108 3.08 12.96 -12.11
C MET A 108 2.77 14.29 -11.43
N LYS A 109 2.20 14.27 -10.22
CA LYS A 109 1.79 15.48 -9.49
C LYS A 109 2.84 15.93 -8.47
N VAL A 110 3.64 14.99 -7.96
CA VAL A 110 4.55 15.22 -6.85
C VAL A 110 5.97 14.79 -7.24
N LEU A 111 6.80 15.78 -7.56
CA LEU A 111 8.21 15.59 -7.88
C LEU A 111 9.04 15.47 -6.59
N HIS A 112 8.86 14.38 -5.86
CA HIS A 112 9.59 14.12 -4.62
C HIS A 112 10.57 12.95 -4.77
N ILE A 113 11.86 13.19 -4.51
CA ILE A 113 12.95 12.22 -4.73
C ILE A 113 12.67 10.84 -4.11
N ASP A 114 12.15 10.81 -2.88
CA ASP A 114 11.89 9.53 -2.20
C ASP A 114 10.74 8.73 -2.82
N LEU A 115 9.78 9.37 -3.50
CA LEU A 115 8.72 8.65 -4.22
C LEU A 115 9.30 7.94 -5.43
N TRP A 116 10.20 8.59 -6.16
CA TRP A 116 10.88 7.99 -7.30
C TRP A 116 11.83 6.87 -6.87
N LYS A 117 12.55 7.01 -5.76
CA LYS A 117 13.33 5.90 -5.17
C LYS A 117 12.45 4.71 -4.78
N CYS A 118 11.26 4.98 -4.23
CA CYS A 118 10.27 3.95 -3.89
C CYS A 118 9.74 3.27 -5.17
N TYR A 119 9.44 4.04 -6.22
CA TYR A 119 9.00 3.53 -7.51
C TYR A 119 10.05 2.61 -8.16
N LEU A 120 11.31 3.04 -8.22
CA LEU A 120 12.40 2.23 -8.78
C LEU A 120 12.61 0.93 -7.98
N SER A 121 12.54 1.01 -6.65
CA SER A 121 12.59 -0.18 -5.78
C SER A 121 11.43 -1.14 -6.07
N TYR A 122 10.22 -0.62 -6.25
CA TYR A 122 9.04 -1.41 -6.60
C TYR A 122 9.18 -2.10 -7.97
N VAL A 123 9.67 -1.39 -8.99
CA VAL A 123 9.89 -1.99 -10.33
C VAL A 123 10.96 -3.09 -10.24
N ARG A 124 12.04 -2.85 -9.50
CA ARG A 124 13.10 -3.85 -9.27
C ARG A 124 12.55 -5.12 -8.64
N GLU A 125 11.74 -5.00 -7.59
CA GLU A 125 11.20 -6.14 -6.86
C GLU A 125 10.13 -6.91 -7.66
N THR A 126 9.22 -6.18 -8.32
CA THR A 126 8.10 -6.80 -9.04
C THR A 126 8.47 -7.34 -10.41
N LYS A 127 9.38 -6.67 -11.13
CA LYS A 127 9.76 -7.04 -12.50
C LYS A 127 11.09 -7.79 -12.57
N GLY A 128 11.84 -7.91 -11.47
CA GLY A 128 13.16 -8.55 -11.41
C GLY A 128 13.23 -10.01 -11.91
N LYS A 129 12.09 -10.72 -11.95
CA LYS A 129 12.01 -12.11 -12.42
C LYS A 129 11.63 -12.25 -13.90
N LEU A 130 11.27 -11.15 -14.57
CA LEU A 130 10.86 -11.18 -15.97
C LEU A 130 12.08 -11.25 -16.89
N PRO A 131 12.00 -11.98 -18.02
CA PRO A 131 13.09 -11.97 -19.02
C PRO A 131 13.30 -10.58 -19.62
N SER A 132 12.25 -9.76 -19.70
CA SER A 132 12.32 -8.35 -20.12
C SER A 132 12.64 -7.37 -18.98
N TYR A 133 13.11 -7.86 -17.83
CA TYR A 133 13.46 -7.02 -16.68
C TYR A 133 14.42 -5.89 -17.05
N LYS A 134 15.49 -6.21 -17.78
CA LYS A 134 16.54 -5.24 -18.13
C LYS A 134 15.96 -4.04 -18.89
N GLU A 135 15.15 -4.32 -19.90
CA GLU A 135 14.48 -3.31 -20.71
C GLU A 135 13.51 -2.47 -19.87
N LYS A 136 12.64 -3.12 -19.08
CA LYS A 136 11.66 -2.40 -18.24
C LYS A 136 12.32 -1.56 -17.15
N MET A 137 13.41 -2.04 -16.57
CA MET A 137 14.14 -1.31 -15.54
C MET A 137 14.90 -0.12 -16.13
N ALA A 138 15.50 -0.27 -17.31
CA ALA A 138 16.11 0.84 -18.04
C ALA A 138 15.09 1.94 -18.33
N GLN A 139 13.92 1.57 -18.89
CA GLN A 139 12.81 2.50 -19.12
C GLN A 139 12.37 3.24 -17.85
N ALA A 140 12.32 2.55 -16.70
CA ALA A 140 11.96 3.16 -15.43
C ALA A 140 13.03 4.17 -14.94
N TYR A 141 14.33 3.87 -15.12
CA TYR A 141 15.40 4.82 -14.80
C TYR A 141 15.38 6.03 -15.74
N ASP A 142 15.26 5.82 -17.04
CA ASP A 142 15.18 6.91 -18.02
C ASP A 142 14.01 7.84 -17.71
N PHE A 143 12.84 7.26 -17.40
CA PHE A 143 11.66 8.02 -17.00
C PHE A 143 11.88 8.80 -15.69
N ALA A 144 12.53 8.20 -14.70
CA ALA A 144 12.84 8.89 -13.44
C ALA A 144 13.82 10.05 -13.68
N LEU A 145 14.89 9.82 -14.42
CA LEU A 145 15.93 10.84 -14.68
C LEU A 145 15.41 11.99 -15.56
N ASP A 146 14.48 11.74 -16.48
CA ASP A 146 13.80 12.81 -17.23
C ASP A 146 13.03 13.77 -16.30
N LYS A 147 12.40 13.25 -15.24
CA LYS A 147 11.55 14.06 -14.34
C LYS A 147 12.29 14.65 -13.15
N ILE A 148 13.24 13.92 -12.57
CA ILE A 148 13.92 14.33 -11.33
C ILE A 148 15.46 14.27 -11.42
N GLY A 149 16.02 14.04 -12.61
CA GLY A 149 17.48 14.00 -12.79
C GLY A 149 18.18 15.32 -12.54
N MET A 150 17.45 16.45 -12.55
CA MET A 150 17.95 17.78 -12.19
C MET A 150 17.84 18.11 -10.69
N GLU A 151 17.26 17.24 -9.88
CA GLU A 151 17.12 17.45 -8.44
C GLU A 151 18.47 17.19 -7.72
N ILE A 152 18.78 17.97 -6.69
CA ILE A 152 20.10 17.93 -6.02
C ILE A 152 20.38 16.58 -5.34
N MET A 153 19.36 15.91 -4.81
CA MET A 153 19.47 14.59 -4.16
C MET A 153 19.29 13.42 -5.14
N SER A 154 19.23 13.68 -6.45
CA SER A 154 19.11 12.65 -7.50
C SER A 154 20.39 11.83 -7.72
N TYR A 155 21.53 12.26 -7.16
CA TYR A 155 22.83 11.61 -7.31
C TYR A 155 22.77 10.09 -7.09
N GLN A 156 22.05 9.61 -6.07
CA GLN A 156 21.93 8.18 -5.81
C GLN A 156 21.22 7.42 -6.93
N ILE A 157 20.22 8.03 -7.58
CA ILE A 157 19.52 7.40 -8.71
C ILE A 157 20.45 7.28 -9.91
N TRP A 158 21.28 8.29 -10.16
CA TRP A 158 22.30 8.23 -11.20
C TRP A 158 23.32 7.12 -10.95
N VAL A 159 23.83 7.01 -9.73
CA VAL A 159 24.78 5.94 -9.35
C VAL A 159 24.15 4.56 -9.51
N ASP A 160 22.92 4.37 -9.04
CA ASP A 160 22.18 3.12 -9.18
C ASP A 160 21.95 2.75 -10.66
N TYR A 161 21.67 3.74 -11.52
CA TYR A 161 21.50 3.51 -12.95
C TYR A 161 22.81 3.12 -13.64
N ILE A 162 23.91 3.82 -13.33
CA ILE A 162 25.25 3.48 -13.84
C ILE A 162 25.64 2.06 -13.43
N ASN A 163 25.41 1.69 -12.17
CA ASN A 163 25.69 0.34 -11.68
C ASN A 163 24.81 -0.71 -12.36
N PHE A 164 23.54 -0.40 -12.59
CA PHE A 164 22.63 -1.25 -13.34
C PHE A 164 23.14 -1.48 -14.77
N LEU A 165 23.53 -0.43 -15.50
CA LEU A 165 24.05 -0.56 -16.87
C LEU A 165 25.36 -1.34 -16.95
N LYS A 166 26.24 -1.25 -15.94
CA LYS A 166 27.47 -2.05 -15.86
C LYS A 166 27.21 -3.55 -15.66
N GLY A 167 26.08 -3.91 -15.06
CA GLY A 167 25.69 -5.29 -14.80
C GLY A 167 24.79 -5.91 -15.88
N VAL A 168 24.40 -5.13 -16.89
CA VAL A 168 23.58 -5.56 -18.03
C VAL A 168 24.48 -6.12 -19.13
#